data_AF-A0A7V7Z8S7-F1
#
_entry.id   AF-A0A7V7Z8S7-F1
#
_cell.length_a   1.000
_cell.length_b   1.000
_cell.length_c   1.000
_cell.angle_alpha   90.00
_cell.angle_beta   90.00
_cell.angle_gamma   90.00
#
_symmetry.space_group_name_H-M   'P 1'
#
loop_
_entity.id
_entity.type
_entity.pdbx_description
1 polymer ?
#
loop_
_entity_poly.entity_id
_entity_poly.type
_entity_poly.pdbx_seq_one_letter_code
_entity_poly.pdbx_strand_id
1 'polypeptide(L)'
;MHAIPTTRSRLPSMKSIAIGAAVALLSSVAITSMAAAPAAYDKTFLIKAADSGSTEIAASKVAQSKSSNPEVKKFADSMVTDHTKVAEELKQLASSKQVDVSDQPSAPHKAQIDKLSKLEGKQFDAQYAAKIGVAAHKDAVKLFTEASQKATDPDIKAFAAKTLPALQHHLDMANSLHDSLPK
;
A
#
# COMPACT_ATOMS: atom_id res chain seq x y z
N MET A 1 -92.79 -25.98 -25.02
CA MET A 1 -93.58 -25.02 -24.22
C MET A 1 -92.88 -24.84 -22.88
N HIS A 2 -92.93 -23.62 -22.31
CA HIS A 2 -92.21 -23.12 -21.11
C HIS A 2 -90.79 -22.61 -21.42
N ALA A 3 -90.56 -21.38 -21.89
CA ALA A 3 -90.98 -20.04 -21.45
C ALA A 3 -90.11 -19.44 -20.34
N ILE A 4 -89.77 -18.17 -20.57
CA ILE A 4 -89.57 -17.06 -19.61
C ILE A 4 -88.12 -16.71 -19.19
N PRO A 5 -87.83 -15.40 -19.04
CA PRO A 5 -86.70 -14.77 -19.72
C PRO A 5 -85.75 -13.98 -18.80
N THR A 6 -84.81 -13.31 -19.45
CA THR A 6 -83.86 -12.33 -18.94
C THR A 6 -84.55 -11.08 -18.36
N THR A 7 -84.08 -10.62 -17.19
CA THR A 7 -84.40 -9.27 -16.67
C THR A 7 -83.13 -8.54 -16.21
N ARG A 8 -82.84 -7.48 -16.97
CA ARG A 8 -82.19 -6.20 -16.69
C ARG A 8 -81.75 -5.83 -15.26
N SER A 9 -80.54 -5.25 -15.24
CA SER A 9 -80.20 -3.88 -14.76
C SER A 9 -80.00 -3.63 -13.26
N ARG A 10 -78.80 -3.13 -12.91
CA ARG A 10 -78.52 -1.73 -12.50
C ARG A 10 -77.21 -1.67 -11.71
N LEU A 11 -76.32 -0.76 -12.12
CA LEU A 11 -75.17 -0.31 -11.35
C LEU A 11 -75.63 0.52 -10.14
N PRO A 12 -74.95 0.41 -8.97
CA PRO A 12 -74.90 1.47 -8.00
C PRO A 12 -73.60 2.30 -8.13
N SER A 13 -73.77 3.58 -7.83
CA SER A 13 -72.77 4.65 -7.85
C SER A 13 -71.70 4.54 -6.75
N MET A 14 -70.59 5.18 -7.03
CA MET A 14 -69.32 5.24 -6.30
C MET A 14 -69.44 5.76 -4.86
N LYS A 15 -68.68 5.16 -3.95
CA LYS A 15 -68.13 5.81 -2.75
C LYS A 15 -66.65 5.42 -2.62
N SER A 16 -65.79 6.42 -2.60
CA SER A 16 -64.33 6.34 -2.53
C SER A 16 -63.82 5.69 -1.24
N ILE A 17 -62.89 4.73 -1.33
CA ILE A 17 -61.99 4.33 -0.23
C ILE A 17 -60.60 4.02 -0.82
N ALA A 18 -59.58 4.41 -0.06
CA ALA A 18 -58.19 4.64 -0.44
C ALA A 18 -57.33 3.41 -0.74
N ILE A 19 -56.28 3.73 -1.50
CA ILE A 19 -54.99 3.08 -1.81
C ILE A 19 -54.48 2.09 -0.75
N GLY A 20 -54.12 0.88 -1.19
CA GLY A 20 -53.32 -0.08 -0.43
C GLY A 20 -52.28 -0.75 -1.33
N ALA A 21 -51.10 -0.15 -1.47
CA ALA A 21 -49.93 -0.76 -2.09
C ALA A 21 -49.12 -1.49 -1.03
N ALA A 22 -49.06 -2.83 -1.11
CA ALA A 22 -48.19 -3.64 -0.27
C ALA A 22 -46.76 -3.58 -0.81
N VAL A 23 -45.92 -2.74 -0.19
CA VAL A 23 -44.46 -2.71 -0.42
C VAL A 23 -43.82 -3.73 0.52
N ALA A 24 -43.30 -4.83 -0.04
CA ALA A 24 -42.44 -5.75 0.69
C ALA A 24 -41.07 -5.08 0.91
N LEU A 25 -40.81 -4.62 2.14
CA LEU A 25 -39.54 -4.03 2.55
C LEU A 25 -38.52 -5.16 2.79
N LEU A 26 -37.65 -5.40 1.81
CA LEU A 26 -36.39 -6.12 2.00
C LEU A 26 -35.41 -5.16 2.68
N SER A 27 -35.29 -5.25 3.99
CA SER A 27 -34.27 -4.51 4.75
C SER A 27 -32.91 -5.18 4.59
N SER A 28 -32.11 -4.71 3.63
CA SER A 28 -30.68 -5.03 3.55
C SER A 28 -29.96 -4.40 4.74
N VAL A 29 -29.67 -5.18 5.78
CA VAL A 29 -28.73 -4.76 6.82
C VAL A 29 -27.35 -4.71 6.18
N ALA A 30 -26.87 -3.51 5.85
CA ALA A 30 -25.47 -3.28 5.56
C ALA A 30 -24.70 -3.53 6.86
N ILE A 31 -24.09 -4.70 6.99
CA ILE A 31 -23.09 -4.95 8.04
C ILE A 31 -21.90 -4.08 7.66
N THR A 32 -21.81 -2.90 8.25
CA THR A 32 -20.57 -2.13 8.23
C THR A 32 -19.54 -2.99 8.97
N SER A 33 -18.72 -3.73 8.21
CA SER A 33 -17.62 -4.50 8.78
C SER A 33 -16.70 -3.51 9.47
N MET A 34 -16.76 -3.44 10.81
CA MET A 34 -15.73 -2.78 11.59
C MET A 34 -14.43 -3.51 11.23
N ALA A 35 -13.47 -2.82 10.62
CA ALA A 35 -12.20 -3.42 10.27
C ALA A 35 -11.59 -4.01 11.57
N ALA A 36 -11.44 -5.33 11.62
CA ALA A 36 -10.81 -5.98 12.75
C ALA A 36 -9.37 -5.46 12.85
N ALA A 37 -8.88 -5.24 14.07
CA ALA A 37 -7.50 -4.82 14.28
C ALA A 37 -6.54 -5.80 13.57
N PRO A 38 -5.51 -5.30 12.87
CA PRO A 38 -4.61 -6.16 12.13
C PRO A 38 -3.90 -7.14 13.06
N ALA A 39 -3.66 -8.35 12.57
CA ALA A 39 -2.84 -9.32 13.29
C ALA A 39 -1.47 -8.73 13.63
N ALA A 40 -0.83 -9.23 14.69
CA ALA A 40 0.47 -8.71 15.13
C ALA A 40 1.54 -8.73 14.01
N TYR A 41 1.48 -9.74 13.13
CA TYR A 41 2.34 -9.83 11.95
C TYR A 41 2.08 -8.69 10.95
N ASP A 42 0.82 -8.47 10.58
CA ASP A 42 0.39 -7.43 9.63
C ASP A 42 0.79 -6.03 10.11
N LYS A 43 0.55 -5.73 11.40
CA LYS A 43 0.99 -4.47 12.02
C LYS A 43 2.51 -4.30 11.95
N THR A 44 3.25 -5.37 12.25
CA THR A 44 4.72 -5.36 12.22
C THR A 44 5.25 -5.15 10.80
N PHE A 45 4.62 -5.76 9.80
CA PHE A 45 4.97 -5.56 8.40
C PHE A 45 4.83 -4.09 8.00
N LEU A 46 3.67 -3.47 8.27
CA LEU A 46 3.42 -2.07 7.92
C LEU A 46 4.44 -1.12 8.54
N ILE A 47 4.76 -1.31 9.83
CA ILE A 47 5.75 -0.49 10.55
C ILE A 47 7.15 -0.66 9.95
N LYS A 48 7.57 -1.89 9.68
CA LYS A 48 8.90 -2.17 9.09
C LYS A 48 9.02 -1.66 7.66
N ALA A 49 7.97 -1.81 6.84
CA ALA A 49 7.96 -1.31 5.48
C ALA A 49 8.06 0.22 5.45
N ALA A 50 7.39 0.92 6.38
CA ALA A 50 7.45 2.38 6.48
C ALA A 50 8.84 2.87 6.92
N ASP A 51 9.44 2.21 7.91
CA ASP A 51 10.79 2.53 8.36
C ASP A 51 11.84 2.27 7.26
N SER A 52 11.75 1.14 6.55
CA SER A 52 12.63 0.83 5.41
C SER A 52 12.50 1.87 4.30
N GLY A 53 11.29 2.11 3.80
CA GLY A 53 11.08 3.02 2.67
C GLY A 53 11.46 4.47 3.00
N SER A 54 11.13 4.96 4.20
CA SER A 54 11.55 6.31 4.62
C SER A 54 13.08 6.43 4.77
N THR A 55 13.75 5.35 5.21
CA THR A 55 15.22 5.27 5.27
C THR A 55 15.84 5.33 3.88
N GLU A 56 15.32 4.56 2.94
CA GLU A 56 15.80 4.51 1.55
C GLU A 56 15.60 5.85 0.83
N ILE A 57 14.45 6.52 1.04
CA ILE A 57 14.20 7.88 0.53
C ILE A 57 15.21 8.88 1.13
N ALA A 58 15.37 8.88 2.45
CA ALA A 58 16.24 9.84 3.13
C ALA A 58 17.71 9.66 2.73
N ALA A 59 18.20 8.42 2.69
CA ALA A 59 19.56 8.12 2.24
C ALA A 59 19.78 8.47 0.77
N SER A 60 18.77 8.27 -0.10
CA SER A 60 18.88 8.61 -1.52
C SER A 60 18.89 10.12 -1.75
N LYS A 61 18.17 10.91 -0.95
CA LYS A 61 18.31 12.39 -0.95
C LYS A 61 19.71 12.85 -0.57
N VAL A 62 20.36 12.15 0.37
CA VAL A 62 21.79 12.38 0.67
C VAL A 62 22.65 12.05 -0.55
N ALA A 63 22.38 10.94 -1.25
CA ALA A 63 23.13 10.56 -2.45
C ALA A 63 22.98 11.55 -3.62
N GLN A 64 21.77 12.06 -3.85
CA GLN A 64 21.51 13.11 -4.85
C GLN A 64 22.37 14.36 -4.62
N SER A 65 22.55 14.75 -3.35
CA SER A 65 23.32 15.95 -2.98
C SER A 65 24.83 15.71 -2.90
N LYS A 66 25.28 14.54 -2.44
CA LYS A 66 26.69 14.27 -2.16
C LYS A 66 27.46 13.62 -3.31
N SER A 67 26.84 12.74 -4.08
CA SER A 67 27.57 12.01 -5.12
C SER A 67 27.89 12.93 -6.30
N SER A 68 29.03 12.72 -6.95
CA SER A 68 29.34 13.28 -8.27
C SER A 68 29.21 12.24 -9.39
N ASN A 69 28.93 10.98 -9.03
CA ASN A 69 28.80 9.89 -9.99
C ASN A 69 27.38 9.89 -10.61
N PRO A 70 27.26 9.98 -11.95
CA PRO A 70 25.96 10.05 -12.62
C PRO A 70 25.10 8.79 -12.41
N GLU A 71 25.69 7.60 -12.32
CA GLU A 71 24.93 6.36 -12.10
C GLU A 71 24.39 6.28 -10.68
N VAL A 72 25.15 6.76 -9.69
CA VAL A 72 24.67 6.86 -8.29
C VAL A 72 23.51 7.85 -8.18
N LYS A 73 23.60 9.01 -8.84
CA LYS A 73 22.51 9.99 -8.86
C LYS A 73 21.26 9.43 -9.53
N LYS A 74 21.41 8.79 -10.69
CA LYS A 74 20.30 8.17 -11.43
C LYS A 74 19.59 7.09 -10.61
N PHE A 75 20.36 6.24 -9.91
CA PHE A 75 19.80 5.27 -8.99
C PHE A 75 19.05 5.97 -7.85
N ALA A 76 19.66 6.97 -7.22
CA ALA A 76 19.04 7.73 -6.14
C ALA A 76 17.74 8.47 -6.55
N ASP A 77 17.68 9.00 -7.78
CA ASP A 77 16.49 9.64 -8.34
C ASP A 77 15.34 8.65 -8.50
N SER A 78 15.65 7.44 -8.99
CA SER A 78 14.68 6.35 -9.12
C SER A 78 14.15 5.92 -7.75
N MET A 79 15.07 5.77 -6.79
CA MET A 79 14.75 5.45 -5.39
C MET A 79 13.80 6.46 -4.77
N VAL A 80 14.11 7.76 -4.83
CA VAL A 80 13.25 8.81 -4.27
C VAL A 80 11.89 8.82 -4.96
N THR A 81 11.85 8.71 -6.28
CA THR A 81 10.61 8.79 -7.06
C THR A 81 9.66 7.64 -6.73
N ASP A 82 10.15 6.40 -6.78
CA ASP A 82 9.31 5.23 -6.67
C ASP A 82 8.96 4.93 -5.21
N HIS A 83 9.92 5.04 -4.29
CA HIS A 83 9.65 4.79 -2.87
C HIS A 83 8.74 5.85 -2.26
N THR A 84 8.77 7.10 -2.73
CA THR A 84 7.82 8.12 -2.25
C THR A 84 6.38 7.74 -2.58
N LYS A 85 6.12 7.23 -3.80
CA LYS A 85 4.78 6.74 -4.19
C LYS A 85 4.35 5.56 -3.32
N VAL A 86 5.25 4.60 -3.10
CA VAL A 86 4.98 3.44 -2.25
C VAL A 86 4.73 3.86 -0.79
N ALA A 87 5.45 4.86 -0.28
CA ALA A 87 5.27 5.38 1.07
C ALA A 87 3.90 6.06 1.24
N GLU A 88 3.41 6.78 0.23
CA GLU A 88 2.07 7.37 0.23
C GLU A 88 0.98 6.30 0.24
N GLU A 89 1.09 5.28 -0.63
CA GLU A 89 0.17 4.14 -0.63
C GLU A 89 0.18 3.39 0.71
N LEU A 90 1.37 3.15 1.27
CA LEU A 90 1.54 2.48 2.56
C LEU A 90 0.92 3.28 3.71
N LYS A 91 1.10 4.61 3.72
CA LYS A 91 0.52 5.48 4.75
C LYS A 91 -1.00 5.45 4.73
N GLN A 92 -1.60 5.47 3.53
CA GLN A 92 -3.05 5.35 3.37
C GLN A 92 -3.55 3.99 3.85
N LEU A 93 -2.88 2.91 3.44
CA LEU A 93 -3.20 1.56 3.87
C LEU A 93 -3.10 1.43 5.40
N ALA A 94 -1.98 1.83 6.00
CA ALA A 94 -1.79 1.77 7.44
C ALA A 94 -2.86 2.57 8.21
N SER A 95 -3.21 3.76 7.73
CA SER A 95 -4.29 4.58 8.31
C SER A 95 -5.63 3.85 8.26
N SER A 96 -5.97 3.18 7.15
CA SER A 96 -7.21 2.40 7.02
C SER A 96 -7.27 1.21 7.98
N LYS A 97 -6.11 0.70 8.41
CA LYS A 97 -5.96 -0.40 9.36
C LYS A 97 -5.70 0.08 10.79
N GLN A 98 -5.82 1.39 11.04
CA GLN A 98 -5.57 2.02 12.35
C GLN A 98 -4.18 1.69 12.92
N VAL A 99 -3.17 1.61 12.02
CA VAL A 99 -1.78 1.43 12.39
C VAL A 99 -1.04 2.74 12.17
N ASP A 100 -0.51 3.28 13.26
CA ASP A 100 0.39 4.43 13.18
C ASP A 100 1.74 4.00 12.61
N VAL A 101 2.11 4.61 11.49
CA VAL A 101 3.43 4.48 10.87
C VAL A 101 4.11 5.84 10.80
N SER A 102 5.41 5.86 11.06
CA SER A 102 6.23 7.05 10.91
C SER A 102 6.54 7.27 9.42
N ASP A 103 6.53 8.53 8.98
CA ASP A 103 7.07 8.93 7.67
C ASP A 103 8.57 9.30 7.74
N GLN A 104 9.17 9.13 8.91
CA GLN A 104 10.59 9.34 9.18
C GLN A 104 11.30 8.03 9.52
N PRO A 105 12.58 7.91 9.15
CA PRO A 105 13.43 6.80 9.60
C PRO A 105 13.47 6.70 11.13
N SER A 106 13.53 5.49 11.66
CA SER A 106 13.77 5.22 13.08
C SER A 106 15.13 5.75 13.52
N ALA A 107 15.33 5.94 14.83
CA ALA A 107 16.59 6.48 15.36
C ALA A 107 17.83 5.66 14.94
N PRO A 108 17.81 4.31 14.94
CA PRO A 108 18.92 3.51 14.40
C PRO A 108 19.20 3.78 12.92
N HIS A 109 18.16 3.90 12.09
CA HIS A 109 18.34 4.19 10.67
C HIS A 109 18.80 5.63 10.41
N LYS A 110 18.33 6.61 11.19
CA LYS A 110 18.90 7.98 11.16
C LYS A 110 20.40 7.95 11.46
N ALA A 111 20.83 7.21 12.49
CA ALA A 111 22.25 7.07 12.80
C ALA A 111 23.06 6.36 11.70
N GLN A 112 22.46 5.41 10.97
CA GLN A 112 23.07 4.82 9.79
C GLN A 112 23.24 5.84 8.65
N ILE A 113 22.20 6.64 8.38
CA ILE A 113 22.25 7.71 7.38
C ILE A 113 23.31 8.76 7.77
N ASP A 114 23.39 9.12 9.05
CA ASP A 114 24.39 10.07 9.56
C ASP A 114 25.83 9.55 9.43
N LYS A 115 26.04 8.24 9.54
CA LYS A 115 27.35 7.63 9.27
C LYS A 115 27.67 7.65 7.78
N LEU A 116 26.68 7.32 6.94
CA LEU A 116 26.82 7.36 5.49
C LEU A 116 27.13 8.78 5.01
N SER A 117 26.45 9.80 5.53
CA SER A 117 26.59 11.20 5.11
C SER A 117 27.95 11.82 5.46
N LYS A 118 28.72 11.20 6.36
CA LYS A 118 30.09 11.59 6.71
C LYS A 118 31.15 11.04 5.76
N LEU A 119 30.77 10.13 4.87
CA LEU A 119 31.67 9.60 3.84
C LEU A 119 31.67 10.54 2.63
N GLU A 120 32.74 10.51 1.86
CA GLU A 120 32.91 11.37 0.69
C GLU A 120 33.33 10.57 -0.55
N GLY A 121 33.01 11.12 -1.73
CA GLY A 121 33.43 10.60 -3.03
C GLY A 121 33.15 9.10 -3.21
N LYS A 122 34.14 8.36 -3.71
CA LYS A 122 34.01 6.93 -4.03
C LYS A 122 33.61 6.08 -2.82
N GLN A 123 34.06 6.44 -1.61
CA GLN A 123 33.71 5.70 -0.41
C GLN A 123 32.23 5.88 -0.06
N PHE A 124 31.70 7.09 -0.24
CA PHE A 124 30.26 7.35 -0.11
C PHE A 124 29.48 6.51 -1.12
N ASP A 125 29.85 6.59 -2.40
CA ASP A 125 29.16 5.90 -3.49
C ASP A 125 29.10 4.38 -3.24
N ALA A 126 30.24 3.77 -2.88
CA ALA A 126 30.33 2.34 -2.60
C ALA A 126 29.48 1.93 -1.39
N GLN A 127 29.49 2.70 -0.30
CA GLN A 127 28.69 2.37 0.89
C GLN A 127 27.20 2.60 0.66
N TYR A 128 26.81 3.62 -0.12
CA TYR A 128 25.41 3.83 -0.50
C TYR A 128 24.90 2.66 -1.34
N ALA A 129 25.62 2.29 -2.40
CA ALA A 129 25.25 1.17 -3.26
C ALA A 129 25.19 -0.15 -2.48
N ALA A 130 26.16 -0.42 -1.60
CA ALA A 130 26.20 -1.66 -0.83
C ALA A 130 25.11 -1.74 0.26
N LYS A 131 24.90 -0.66 1.02
CA LYS A 131 24.03 -0.67 2.22
C LYS A 131 22.58 -0.33 1.90
N ILE A 132 22.36 0.72 1.12
CA ILE A 132 21.01 1.22 0.78
C ILE A 132 20.51 0.59 -0.51
N GLY A 133 21.39 0.39 -1.48
CA GLY A 133 21.07 -0.40 -2.67
C GLY A 133 20.90 -1.87 -2.31
N VAL A 134 22.00 -2.61 -2.23
CA VAL A 134 21.94 -4.09 -2.22
C VAL A 134 21.38 -4.67 -0.93
N ALA A 135 21.92 -4.28 0.24
CA ALA A 135 21.54 -4.91 1.51
C ALA A 135 20.08 -4.59 1.88
N ALA A 136 19.70 -3.31 1.89
CA ALA A 136 18.33 -2.92 2.22
C ALA A 136 17.30 -3.52 1.27
N HIS A 137 17.55 -3.57 -0.04
CA HIS A 137 16.60 -4.17 -0.97
C HIS A 137 16.49 -5.69 -0.85
N LYS A 138 17.56 -6.41 -0.46
CA LYS A 138 17.45 -7.85 -0.13
C LYS A 138 16.51 -8.06 1.06
N ASP A 139 16.65 -7.22 2.09
CA ASP A 139 15.78 -7.28 3.26
C ASP A 139 14.34 -6.90 2.91
N ALA A 140 14.13 -5.87 2.08
CA ALA A 140 12.82 -5.45 1.60
C ALA A 140 12.15 -6.52 0.74
N VAL A 141 12.85 -7.11 -0.24
CA VAL A 141 12.34 -8.22 -1.06
C VAL A 141 11.91 -9.39 -0.18
N LYS A 142 12.72 -9.75 0.83
CA LYS A 142 12.36 -10.81 1.78
C LYS A 142 11.11 -10.44 2.59
N LEU A 143 11.05 -9.22 3.13
CA LEU A 143 9.91 -8.73 3.91
C LEU A 143 8.61 -8.77 3.10
N PHE A 144 8.64 -8.26 1.87
CA PHE A 144 7.47 -8.19 0.98
C PHE A 144 7.07 -9.57 0.43
N THR A 145 8.04 -10.44 0.15
CA THR A 145 7.76 -11.84 -0.21
C THR A 145 7.02 -12.54 0.92
N GLU A 146 7.52 -12.43 2.15
CA GLU A 146 6.85 -13.06 3.29
C GLU A 146 5.45 -12.49 3.52
N ALA A 147 5.28 -11.16 3.44
CA ALA A 147 3.98 -10.53 3.65
C ALA A 147 2.97 -10.91 2.56
N SER A 148 3.39 -11.05 1.31
CA SER A 148 2.54 -11.52 0.22
C SER A 148 1.96 -12.93 0.45
N GLN A 149 2.58 -13.72 1.32
CA GLN A 149 2.17 -15.09 1.64
C GLN A 149 1.46 -15.16 3.00
N LYS A 150 2.06 -14.54 4.03
CA LYS A 150 1.70 -14.70 5.44
C LYS A 150 0.72 -13.66 5.96
N ALA A 151 0.59 -12.50 5.30
CA ALA A 151 -0.33 -11.47 5.80
C ALA A 151 -1.76 -12.02 5.87
N THR A 152 -2.49 -11.63 6.91
CA THR A 152 -3.86 -12.11 7.10
C THR A 152 -4.89 -11.15 6.51
N ASP A 153 -4.63 -9.86 6.57
CA ASP A 153 -5.42 -8.84 5.92
C ASP A 153 -5.21 -8.88 4.39
N PRO A 154 -6.30 -8.96 3.59
CA PRO A 154 -6.20 -9.10 2.14
C PRO A 154 -5.60 -7.87 1.45
N ASP A 155 -5.81 -6.67 1.98
CA ASP A 155 -5.28 -5.44 1.38
C ASP A 155 -3.77 -5.33 1.63
N ILE A 156 -3.32 -5.71 2.83
CA ILE A 156 -1.89 -5.78 3.17
C ILE A 156 -1.18 -6.84 2.30
N LYS A 157 -1.80 -8.01 2.13
CA LYS A 157 -1.28 -9.05 1.25
C LYS A 157 -1.16 -8.56 -0.20
N ALA A 158 -2.21 -7.92 -0.71
CA ALA A 158 -2.24 -7.39 -2.07
C ALA A 158 -1.20 -6.29 -2.27
N PHE A 159 -1.07 -5.37 -1.31
CA PHE A 159 -0.03 -4.33 -1.33
C PHE A 159 1.37 -4.94 -1.39
N ALA A 160 1.66 -5.94 -0.55
CA ALA A 160 2.96 -6.60 -0.55
C ALA A 160 3.26 -7.27 -1.90
N ALA A 161 2.28 -7.99 -2.47
CA ALA A 161 2.41 -8.65 -3.77
C ALA A 161 2.59 -7.65 -4.94
N LYS A 162 1.85 -6.53 -4.92
CA LYS A 162 1.91 -5.47 -5.94
C LYS A 162 3.28 -4.77 -5.96
N THR A 163 3.86 -4.53 -4.79
CA THR A 163 5.12 -3.78 -4.64
C THR A 163 6.37 -4.63 -4.90
N LEU A 164 6.29 -5.94 -4.66
CA LEU A 164 7.43 -6.85 -4.75
C LEU A 164 8.21 -6.79 -6.08
N PRO A 165 7.57 -6.75 -7.28
CA PRO A 165 8.32 -6.69 -8.54
C PRO A 165 9.19 -5.43 -8.67
N ALA A 166 8.73 -4.28 -8.16
CA ALA A 166 9.50 -3.03 -8.20
C ALA A 166 10.73 -3.11 -7.28
N LEU A 167 10.58 -3.71 -6.09
CA LEU A 167 11.70 -3.95 -5.17
C LEU A 167 12.75 -4.88 -5.78
N GLN A 168 12.30 -5.93 -6.49
CA GLN A 168 13.21 -6.84 -7.18
C GLN A 168 13.97 -6.12 -8.31
N HIS A 169 13.28 -5.29 -9.08
CA HIS A 169 13.92 -4.48 -10.11
C HIS A 169 14.94 -3.49 -9.53
N HIS A 170 14.61 -2.79 -8.43
CA HIS A 170 15.57 -1.91 -7.76
C HIS A 170 16.77 -2.68 -7.19
N LEU A 171 16.58 -3.92 -6.69
CA LEU A 171 17.70 -4.77 -6.28
C LEU A 171 18.63 -5.09 -7.46
N ASP A 172 18.08 -5.38 -8.64
CA ASP A 172 18.88 -5.66 -9.84
C ASP A 172 19.66 -4.42 -10.29
N MET A 173 19.03 -3.24 -10.24
CA MET A 173 19.70 -1.96 -10.46
C MET A 173 20.81 -1.71 -9.44
N ALA A 174 20.56 -2.01 -8.16
CA ALA A 174 21.52 -1.82 -7.08
C ALA A 174 22.74 -2.73 -7.23
N ASN A 175 22.55 -4.00 -7.61
CA ASN A 175 23.65 -4.92 -7.90
C ASN A 175 24.48 -4.41 -9.09
N SER A 176 23.82 -3.98 -10.17
CA SER A 176 24.49 -3.43 -11.35
C SER A 176 25.30 -2.18 -11.02
N LEU A 177 24.73 -1.26 -10.23
CA LEU A 177 25.44 -0.07 -9.73
C LEU A 177 26.64 -0.48 -8.88
N HIS A 178 26.44 -1.33 -7.88
CA HIS A 178 27.48 -1.77 -6.96
C HIS A 178 28.67 -2.41 -7.71
N ASP A 179 28.39 -3.25 -8.71
CA ASP A 179 29.43 -3.93 -9.50
C ASP A 179 30.16 -2.98 -10.46
N SER A 180 29.52 -1.88 -10.88
CA SER A 180 30.13 -0.85 -11.72
C SER A 180 31.05 0.11 -10.95
N LEU A 181 30.91 0.19 -9.62
CA LEU A 181 31.68 1.10 -8.80
C LEU A 181 33.09 0.55 -8.52
N PRO A 182 34.11 1.43 -8.40
CA PRO A 182 35.44 1.00 -7.98
C PRO A 182 35.38 0.39 -6.58
N LYS A 183 36.00 -0.79 -6.41
CA LYS A 183 36.16 -1.46 -5.12
C LYS A 183 37.18 -0.76 -4.23
#